data_AF-A0A2M8W3J3-F1
#
_entry.id   AF-A0A2M8W3J3-F1
#
_cell.length_a   1.000
_cell.length_b   1.000
_cell.length_c   1.000
_cell.angle_alpha   90.00
_cell.angle_beta   90.00
_cell.angle_gamma   90.00
#
_symmetry.space_group_name_H-M   'P 1'
#
loop_
_entity.id
_entity.type
_entity.pdbx_description
1 polymer ?
#
loop_
_entity_poly.entity_id
_entity_poly.type
_entity_poly.pdbx_seq_one_letter_code
_entity_poly.pdbx_strand_id
1 'polypeptide(L)'
;MLEQLAHDESAVRYPPLPHWFFLAMAAVVAGLALVQLLPPGDAHRATLAIGAIALVLASRYWLNRDGVSWASARFADTMPFLLSILGIFAVSWVVSSTTSAWWIWIIGAVLAGGIVVRTGRAYRREFGA
;
A
#
# COMPACT_ATOMS: atom_id res chain seq x y z
N MET A 1 -21.23 -2.97 27.53
CA MET A 1 -20.29 -4.12 27.55
C MET A 1 -19.99 -4.64 26.14
N LEU A 2 -20.99 -4.99 25.32
CA LEU A 2 -20.76 -5.43 23.93
C LEU A 2 -20.10 -4.34 23.04
N GLU A 3 -20.51 -3.09 23.15
CA GLU A 3 -19.88 -1.96 22.43
C GLU A 3 -18.41 -1.74 22.84
N GLN A 4 -18.11 -1.96 24.12
CA GLN A 4 -16.77 -1.80 24.67
C GLN A 4 -15.83 -2.92 24.20
N LEU A 5 -16.33 -4.16 24.16
CA LEU A 5 -15.62 -5.30 23.58
C LEU A 5 -15.39 -5.13 22.06
N ALA A 6 -16.37 -4.59 21.33
CA ALA A 6 -16.21 -4.29 19.91
C ALA A 6 -15.17 -3.19 19.66
N HIS A 7 -15.12 -2.19 20.55
CA HIS A 7 -14.12 -1.14 20.51
C HIS A 7 -12.71 -1.70 20.79
N ASP A 8 -12.56 -2.53 21.81
CA ASP A 8 -11.29 -3.19 22.15
C ASP A 8 -10.81 -4.13 21.04
N GLU A 9 -11.71 -4.91 20.42
CA GLU A 9 -11.38 -5.74 19.25
C GLU A 9 -10.88 -4.89 18.07
N SER A 10 -11.50 -3.73 17.83
CA SER A 10 -11.10 -2.81 16.76
C SER A 10 -9.75 -2.16 17.01
N ALA A 11 -9.44 -1.81 18.27
CA ALA A 11 -8.18 -1.21 18.69
C ALA A 11 -7.00 -2.19 18.56
N VAL A 12 -7.26 -3.48 18.81
CA VAL A 12 -6.31 -4.57 18.57
C VAL A 12 -6.14 -4.78 17.06
N ARG A 13 -7.23 -4.83 16.28
CA ARG A 13 -7.14 -5.09 14.83
C ARG A 13 -6.51 -3.93 14.03
N TYR A 14 -6.67 -2.68 14.47
CA TYR A 14 -6.19 -1.48 13.78
C TYR A 14 -5.34 -0.58 14.71
N PRO A 15 -4.12 -1.01 15.07
CA PRO A 15 -3.27 -0.25 15.97
C PRO A 15 -2.69 0.99 15.28
N PRO A 16 -2.58 2.14 15.98
CA PRO A 16 -2.09 3.38 15.39
C PRO A 16 -0.70 3.20 14.75
N LEU A 17 -0.56 3.65 13.50
CA LEU A 17 0.66 3.51 12.70
C LEU A 17 1.48 4.81 12.67
N PRO A 18 2.83 4.74 12.59
CA PRO A 18 3.67 5.92 12.48
C PRO A 18 3.34 6.74 11.21
N HIS A 19 3.42 8.07 11.28
CA HIS A 19 3.06 8.93 10.14
C HIS A 19 3.92 8.67 8.90
N TRP A 20 5.21 8.38 9.12
CA TRP A 20 6.17 8.11 8.06
C TRP A 20 5.88 6.78 7.34
N PHE A 21 5.18 5.83 7.98
CA PHE A 21 4.90 4.52 7.37
C PHE A 21 4.09 4.67 6.08
N PHE A 22 3.04 5.50 6.10
CA PHE A 22 2.21 5.74 4.92
C PHE A 22 2.97 6.47 3.81
N LEU A 23 3.91 7.35 4.16
CA LEU A 23 4.79 8.00 3.18
C LEU A 23 5.77 6.98 2.57
N ALA A 24 6.36 6.12 3.39
CA ALA A 24 7.26 5.06 2.93
C ALA A 24 6.51 4.07 2.02
N MET A 25 5.32 3.62 2.40
CA MET A 25 4.49 2.76 1.56
C MET A 25 4.04 3.46 0.28
N ALA A 26 3.71 4.75 0.34
CA ALA A 26 3.36 5.51 -0.86
C ALA A 26 4.55 5.57 -1.83
N ALA A 27 5.76 5.80 -1.32
CA ALA A 27 6.98 5.81 -2.13
C ALA A 27 7.28 4.42 -2.72
N VAL A 28 7.10 3.34 -1.96
CA VAL A 28 7.26 1.96 -2.43
C VAL A 28 6.27 1.65 -3.56
N VAL A 29 4.99 1.95 -3.36
CA VAL A 29 3.94 1.67 -4.35
C VAL A 29 4.13 2.51 -5.61
N ALA A 30 4.46 3.80 -5.47
CA ALA A 30 4.80 4.65 -6.61
C ALA A 30 6.05 4.13 -7.33
N GLY A 31 7.06 3.69 -6.57
CA GLY A 31 8.29 3.10 -7.09
C GLY A 31 8.03 1.86 -7.95
N LEU A 32 7.09 0.98 -7.56
CA LEU A 32 6.71 -0.18 -8.37
C LEU A 32 6.19 0.20 -9.76
N ALA A 33 5.48 1.33 -9.88
CA ALA A 33 5.01 1.83 -11.17
C ALA A 33 6.16 2.48 -11.96
N LEU A 34 7.00 3.29 -11.29
CA LEU A 34 8.13 3.98 -11.93
C LEU A 34 9.22 3.02 -12.41
N VAL A 35 9.39 1.85 -11.77
CA VAL A 35 10.36 0.84 -12.21
C VAL A 35 10.09 0.32 -13.62
N GLN A 36 8.85 0.42 -14.10
CA GLN A 36 8.50 0.05 -15.48
C GLN A 36 9.13 0.98 -16.53
N LEU A 37 9.69 2.12 -16.12
CA LEU A 37 10.42 3.04 -16.99
C LEU A 37 11.91 2.71 -17.14
N LEU A 38 12.42 1.78 -16.33
CA LEU A 38 13.83 1.38 -16.38
C LEU A 38 14.10 0.41 -17.53
N PRO A 39 15.35 0.34 -18.00
CA PRO A 39 15.79 -0.74 -18.90
C PRO A 39 15.52 -2.12 -18.27
N PRO A 40 15.20 -3.17 -19.06
CA PRO A 40 14.73 -4.46 -18.54
C PRO A 40 15.63 -5.10 -17.47
N GLY A 41 16.97 -4.98 -17.62
CA GLY A 41 17.93 -5.52 -16.67
C GLY A 41 17.90 -4.82 -15.30
N ASP A 42 17.68 -3.51 -15.29
CA ASP A 42 17.60 -2.71 -14.06
C ASP A 42 16.20 -2.79 -13.45
N ALA A 43 15.16 -2.86 -14.29
CA ALA A 43 13.78 -2.97 -13.87
C ALA A 43 13.53 -4.20 -12.99
N HIS A 44 14.10 -5.36 -13.36
CA HIS A 44 13.96 -6.58 -12.58
C HIS A 44 14.60 -6.44 -11.18
N ARG A 45 15.84 -5.94 -11.12
CA ARG A 45 16.58 -5.75 -9.86
C ARG A 45 15.88 -4.73 -8.96
N ALA A 46 15.42 -3.62 -9.53
CA ALA A 46 14.69 -2.59 -8.80
C ALA A 46 13.34 -3.11 -8.29
N THR A 47 12.60 -3.89 -9.09
CA THR A 47 11.33 -4.51 -8.67
C THR A 47 11.56 -5.41 -7.45
N LEU A 48 12.59 -6.26 -7.48
CA LEU A 48 12.94 -7.13 -6.35
C LEU A 48 13.32 -6.33 -5.10
N ALA A 49 14.13 -5.29 -5.24
CA ALA A 49 14.53 -4.44 -4.13
C ALA A 49 13.31 -3.73 -3.49
N ILE A 50 12.44 -3.15 -4.31
CA ILE A 50 11.22 -2.49 -3.83
C ILE A 50 10.25 -3.50 -3.20
N GLY A 51 10.11 -4.69 -3.81
CA GLY A 51 9.30 -5.78 -3.27
C GLY A 51 9.80 -6.25 -1.91
N ALA A 52 11.12 -6.37 -1.72
CA ALA A 52 11.72 -6.71 -0.44
C ALA A 52 11.43 -5.63 0.63
N ILE A 53 11.56 -4.34 0.28
CA ILE A 53 11.20 -3.23 1.18
C ILE A 53 9.72 -3.29 1.55
N ALA A 54 8.84 -3.52 0.57
CA ALA A 54 7.40 -3.66 0.79
C ALA A 54 7.10 -4.81 1.77
N LEU A 55 7.73 -5.97 1.57
CA LEU A 55 7.57 -7.15 2.41
C LEU A 55 8.06 -6.90 3.84
N VAL A 56 9.20 -6.23 4.02
CA VAL A 56 9.73 -5.88 5.34
C VAL A 56 8.79 -4.90 6.06
N LEU A 57 8.30 -3.87 5.37
CA LEU A 57 7.36 -2.91 5.92
C LEU A 57 6.03 -3.57 6.31
N ALA A 58 5.47 -4.41 5.42
CA ALA A 58 4.25 -5.16 5.69
C ALA A 58 4.45 -6.14 6.86
N SER A 59 5.54 -6.90 6.87
CA SER A 59 5.85 -7.84 7.96
C SER A 59 5.93 -7.11 9.30
N ARG A 60 6.70 -6.03 9.38
CA ARG A 60 6.93 -5.30 10.64
C ARG A 60 5.69 -4.60 11.17
N TYR A 61 4.87 -4.04 10.30
CA TYR A 61 3.77 -3.15 10.74
C TYR A 61 2.37 -3.76 10.61
N TRP A 62 2.19 -4.81 9.81
CA TRP A 62 0.90 -5.49 9.63
C TRP A 62 0.87 -6.91 10.19
N LEU A 63 1.99 -7.67 10.18
CA LEU A 63 1.99 -9.08 10.57
C LEU A 63 2.59 -9.33 11.96
N ASN A 64 3.69 -8.67 12.28
CA ASN A 64 4.52 -8.95 13.45
C ASN A 64 4.72 -7.68 14.30
N ARG A 65 3.62 -7.18 14.87
CA ARG A 65 3.68 -6.04 15.80
C ARG A 65 3.63 -6.53 17.25
N ASP A 66 4.59 -6.08 18.05
CA ASP A 66 4.67 -6.41 19.48
C ASP A 66 3.38 -5.96 20.20
N GLY A 67 2.73 -6.90 20.90
CA GLY A 67 1.49 -6.66 21.66
C GLY A 67 0.18 -6.99 20.94
N VAL A 68 0.21 -7.22 19.62
CA VAL A 68 -0.96 -7.62 18.84
C VAL A 68 -0.56 -8.63 17.76
N SER A 69 -0.39 -9.90 18.15
CA SER A 69 -0.08 -10.94 17.18
C SER A 69 -1.38 -11.49 16.57
N TRP A 70 -1.40 -11.66 15.25
CA TRP A 70 -2.44 -12.38 14.49
C TRP A 70 -3.85 -11.78 14.39
N ALA A 71 -4.09 -10.55 14.86
CA ALA A 71 -5.33 -9.84 14.54
C ALA A 71 -5.30 -9.39 13.07
N SER A 72 -5.73 -10.26 12.15
CA SER A 72 -5.78 -9.91 10.74
C SER A 72 -6.80 -8.81 10.49
N ALA A 73 -6.39 -7.81 9.71
CA ALA A 73 -7.32 -6.85 9.12
C ALA A 73 -8.39 -7.63 8.33
N ARG A 74 -9.64 -7.18 8.39
CA ARG A 74 -10.70 -7.84 7.62
C ARG A 74 -10.41 -7.61 6.14
N PHE A 75 -10.34 -8.70 5.37
CA PHE A 75 -10.07 -8.63 3.94
C PHE A 75 -11.03 -7.70 3.19
N ALA A 76 -12.29 -7.64 3.62
CA ALA A 76 -13.31 -6.74 3.07
C ALA A 76 -12.92 -5.26 3.20
N ASP A 77 -12.24 -4.87 4.29
CA ASP A 77 -11.84 -3.48 4.55
C ASP A 77 -10.64 -3.09 3.68
N THR A 78 -9.76 -4.06 3.38
CA THR A 78 -8.57 -3.86 2.55
C THR A 78 -8.85 -4.00 1.05
N MET A 79 -9.95 -4.67 0.66
CA MET A 79 -10.27 -4.99 -0.73
C MET A 79 -10.34 -3.77 -1.65
N PRO A 80 -11.06 -2.68 -1.30
CA PRO A 80 -11.16 -1.50 -2.14
C PRO A 80 -9.79 -0.86 -2.40
N PHE A 81 -8.93 -0.84 -1.39
CA PHE A 81 -7.56 -0.35 -1.52
C PHE A 81 -6.77 -1.23 -2.50
N LEU A 82 -6.78 -2.55 -2.31
CA LEU A 82 -6.06 -3.48 -3.18
C LEU A 82 -6.56 -3.41 -4.63
N LEU A 83 -7.88 -3.41 -4.84
CA LEU A 83 -8.46 -3.26 -6.17
C LEU A 83 -8.07 -1.95 -6.84
N SER A 84 -8.02 -0.86 -6.09
CA SER A 84 -7.66 0.44 -6.66
C SER A 84 -6.20 0.45 -7.12
N ILE A 85 -5.28 -0.08 -6.31
CA ILE A 85 -3.86 -0.15 -6.68
C ILE A 85 -3.66 -1.11 -7.86
N LEU A 86 -4.22 -2.33 -7.78
CA LEU A 86 -4.13 -3.31 -8.88
C LEU A 86 -4.78 -2.79 -10.16
N GLY A 87 -5.92 -2.11 -10.05
CA GLY A 87 -6.61 -1.49 -11.16
C GLY A 87 -5.76 -0.42 -11.85
N ILE A 88 -5.08 0.45 -11.08
CA ILE A 88 -4.16 1.44 -11.64
C ILE A 88 -3.01 0.77 -12.41
N PHE A 89 -2.41 -0.28 -11.85
CA PHE A 89 -1.34 -1.01 -12.53
C PHE A 89 -1.84 -1.69 -13.80
N ALA A 90 -2.99 -2.35 -13.74
CA ALA A 90 -3.59 -3.01 -14.90
C ALA A 90 -3.92 -2.01 -16.01
N VAL A 91 -4.56 -0.89 -15.68
CA VAL A 91 -4.88 0.18 -16.65
C VAL A 91 -3.60 0.77 -17.23
N SER A 92 -2.59 1.07 -16.40
CA SER A 92 -1.31 1.61 -16.87
C SER A 92 -0.62 0.62 -17.83
N TRP A 93 -0.66 -0.67 -17.52
CA TRP A 93 -0.11 -1.72 -18.37
C TRP A 93 -0.85 -1.83 -19.71
N VAL A 94 -2.18 -1.84 -19.69
CA VAL A 94 -3.00 -1.89 -20.92
C VAL A 94 -2.73 -0.67 -21.80
N VAL A 95 -2.72 0.52 -21.22
CA VAL A 95 -2.44 1.76 -21.96
C VAL A 95 -1.02 1.75 -22.54
N SER A 96 -0.02 1.41 -21.72
CA SER A 96 1.38 1.38 -22.16
C SER A 96 1.60 0.36 -23.28
N SER A 97 0.97 -0.82 -23.21
CA SER A 97 1.13 -1.88 -24.22
C SER A 97 0.37 -1.61 -25.51
N THR A 98 -0.78 -0.94 -25.45
CA THR A 98 -1.62 -0.66 -26.63
C THR A 98 -1.25 0.64 -27.35
N THR A 99 -0.74 1.64 -26.63
CA THR A 99 -0.49 2.99 -27.19
C THR A 99 0.97 3.41 -27.19
N SER A 100 1.86 2.59 -26.63
CA SER A 100 3.27 2.97 -26.37
C SER A 100 3.44 4.21 -25.49
N ALA A 101 2.39 4.63 -24.78
CA ALA A 101 2.41 5.78 -23.88
C ALA A 101 3.11 5.46 -22.55
N TRP A 102 4.43 5.35 -22.57
CA TRP A 102 5.24 5.03 -21.39
C TRP A 102 5.02 5.98 -20.21
N TRP A 103 4.68 7.25 -20.46
CA TRP A 103 4.40 8.25 -19.42
C TRP A 103 3.20 7.90 -18.53
N ILE A 104 2.34 6.96 -18.95
CA ILE A 104 1.22 6.51 -18.13
C ILE A 104 1.68 5.93 -16.79
N TRP A 105 2.87 5.34 -16.73
CA TRP A 105 3.44 4.82 -15.49
C TRP A 105 3.74 5.91 -14.47
N ILE A 106 4.07 7.14 -14.90
CA ILE A 106 4.25 8.30 -14.01
C ILE A 106 2.90 8.68 -13.40
N ILE A 107 1.84 8.72 -14.20
CA ILE A 107 0.49 9.01 -13.72
C ILE A 107 0.03 7.91 -12.76
N GLY A 108 0.24 6.64 -13.12
CA GLY A 108 -0.04 5.50 -12.25
C GLY A 108 0.67 5.60 -10.91
N ALA A 109 1.96 6.00 -10.91
CA ALA A 109 2.73 6.21 -9.69
C ALA A 109 2.13 7.31 -8.80
N VAL A 110 1.76 8.46 -9.38
CA VAL A 110 1.14 9.58 -8.65
C VAL A 110 -0.21 9.17 -8.08
N LEU A 111 -1.06 8.49 -8.86
CA LEU A 111 -2.37 8.03 -8.42
C LEU A 111 -2.26 6.99 -7.30
N ALA A 112 -1.42 5.97 -7.49
CA ALA A 112 -1.26 4.90 -6.52
C ALA A 112 -0.65 5.42 -5.21
N GLY A 113 0.41 6.25 -5.29
CA GLY A 113 0.97 6.94 -4.13
C GLY A 113 -0.05 7.85 -3.42
N GLY A 114 -0.84 8.60 -4.20
CA GLY A 114 -1.91 9.45 -3.69
C GLY A 114 -2.99 8.67 -2.94
N ILE A 115 -3.38 7.50 -3.43
CA ILE A 115 -4.31 6.59 -2.75
C ILE A 115 -3.72 6.13 -1.42
N VAL A 116 -2.47 5.69 -1.38
CA VAL A 116 -1.82 5.26 -0.12
C VAL A 116 -1.81 6.39 0.90
N VAL A 117 -1.44 7.61 0.50
CA VAL A 117 -1.44 8.78 1.39
C VAL A 117 -2.86 9.12 1.86
N ARG A 118 -3.86 9.08 0.97
CA ARG A 118 -5.26 9.34 1.32
C ARG A 118 -5.78 8.29 2.30
N THR A 119 -5.54 7.01 2.05
CA THR A 119 -5.90 5.92 2.95
C THR A 119 -5.20 6.05 4.30
N GLY A 120 -3.92 6.39 4.30
CA GLY A 120 -3.19 6.65 5.54
C GLY A 120 -3.74 7.83 6.35
N ARG A 121 -4.17 8.91 5.67
CA ARG A 121 -4.85 10.05 6.32
C ARG A 121 -6.21 9.64 6.89
N ALA A 122 -6.99 8.84 6.17
CA ALA A 122 -8.28 8.34 6.65
C ALA A 122 -8.09 7.43 7.87
N TYR A 123 -7.19 6.44 7.75
CA TYR A 123 -6.82 5.53 8.83
C TYR A 123 -6.39 6.28 10.09
N ARG A 124 -5.57 7.32 9.95
CA ARG A 124 -5.14 8.13 11.08
C ARG A 124 -6.25 8.96 11.72
N ARG A 125 -7.25 9.41 10.95
CA ARG A 125 -8.39 10.13 11.52
C ARG A 125 -9.31 9.20 12.32
N GLU A 126 -9.34 7.93 11.95
CA GLU A 126 -10.24 6.94 12.54
C GLU A 126 -9.59 6.19 13.72
N PHE A 127 -8.30 5.87 13.61
CA PHE A 127 -7.57 5.02 14.57
C PHE A 127 -6.32 5.69 15.17
N GLY A 128 -5.94 6.88 14.70
CA GLY A 128 -4.84 7.66 15.26
C GLY A 128 -5.35 8.61 16.32
N ALA A 129 -4.85 8.47 17.55
CA ALA A 129 -4.95 9.51 18.58
C ALA A 129 -4.16 10.77 18.17
#